data_AF-A0A671WTY7-F1
#
_entry.id   AF-A0A671WTY7-F1
#
_cell.length_a   1.000
_cell.length_b   1.000
_cell.length_c   1.000
_cell.angle_alpha   90.00
_cell.angle_beta   90.00
_cell.angle_gamma   90.00
#
_symmetry.space_group_name_H-M   'P 1'
#
loop_
_entity.id
_entity.type
_entity.pdbx_description
1 polymer ?
#
loop_
_entity_poly.entity_id
_entity_poly.type
_entity_poly.pdbx_seq_one_letter_code
_entity_poly.pdbx_strand_id
1 'polypeptide(L)'
;MVRKFILLYFFSKCQTCDLQVCWIMITFSLLPGVWSEIKLDQSPSEVKRPAETVKMSCVISGYSMTSANMIWIRQKPGKALEWIGWMGTGTNSASYASSFQSGRFTISRDNSRQQVYLQMNSLKTEDSAVYYCARETQ
;
A
#
# COMPACT_ATOMS: atom_id res chain seq x y z
N MET A 1 -3.05 0.43 -15.66
CA MET A 1 -3.29 0.11 -17.09
C MET A 1 -4.66 0.57 -17.61
N VAL A 2 -5.62 0.95 -16.76
CA VAL A 2 -7.01 1.29 -17.15
C VAL A 2 -7.20 2.72 -17.71
N ARG A 3 -6.31 3.67 -17.38
CA ARG A 3 -6.45 5.10 -17.78
C ARG A 3 -6.21 5.40 -19.26
N LYS A 4 -5.48 4.57 -20.01
CA LYS A 4 -5.24 4.80 -21.46
C LYS A 4 -6.48 4.52 -22.32
N PHE A 5 -7.34 3.60 -21.91
CA PHE A 5 -8.49 3.16 -22.71
C PHE A 5 -9.68 4.14 -22.67
N ILE A 6 -9.91 4.81 -21.54
CA ILE A 6 -11.04 5.74 -21.38
C ILE A 6 -10.80 7.05 -22.18
N LEU A 7 -9.57 7.55 -22.18
CA LEU A 7 -9.18 8.74 -22.95
C LEU A 7 -9.35 8.53 -24.46
N LEU A 8 -9.04 7.34 -24.98
CA LEU A 8 -9.17 7.04 -26.42
C LEU A 8 -10.64 6.87 -26.85
N TYR A 9 -11.52 6.39 -25.98
CA TYR A 9 -12.93 6.19 -26.30
C TYR A 9 -13.68 7.50 -26.59
N PHE A 10 -13.28 8.61 -25.96
CA PHE A 10 -13.93 9.92 -26.16
C PHE A 10 -13.47 10.66 -27.41
N PHE A 11 -12.28 10.39 -27.94
CA PHE A 11 -11.79 11.03 -29.17
C PHE A 11 -12.45 10.51 -30.45
N SER A 12 -13.10 9.33 -30.42
CA SER A 12 -13.60 8.67 -31.64
C SER A 12 -14.99 9.12 -32.11
N LYS A 13 -15.73 9.95 -31.38
CA LYS A 13 -17.11 10.35 -31.75
C LYS A 13 -17.43 11.83 -31.53
N CYS A 14 -16.62 12.75 -32.07
CA CYS A 14 -17.07 14.14 -32.21
C CYS A 14 -16.69 14.68 -33.59
N GLN A 15 -17.50 14.31 -34.58
CA GLN A 15 -17.44 14.83 -35.94
C GLN A 15 -18.56 15.87 -36.15
N THR A 16 -18.59 16.89 -35.30
CA THR A 16 -19.43 18.07 -35.49
C THR A 16 -18.67 19.31 -35.03
N CYS A 17 -18.21 20.11 -35.99
CA CYS A 17 -17.55 21.39 -35.80
C CYS A 17 -18.56 22.42 -35.29
N ASP A 18 -18.75 22.52 -33.98
CA ASP A 18 -19.41 23.67 -33.36
C ASP A 18 -18.42 24.35 -32.41
N LEU A 19 -17.99 25.57 -32.77
CA LEU A 19 -17.02 26.35 -32.00
C LEU A 19 -17.46 26.52 -30.54
N GLN A 20 -18.77 26.61 -30.28
CA GLN A 20 -19.30 26.85 -28.93
C GLN A 20 -19.09 25.65 -28.00
N VAL A 21 -19.16 24.44 -28.53
CA VAL A 21 -18.86 23.20 -27.79
C VAL A 21 -17.36 23.11 -27.48
N CYS A 22 -16.51 23.57 -28.40
CA CYS A 22 -15.05 23.62 -28.21
C CYS A 22 -14.66 24.54 -27.03
N TRP A 23 -15.30 25.71 -26.92
CA TRP A 23 -15.06 26.64 -25.79
C TRP A 23 -15.49 26.03 -24.44
N ILE A 24 -16.63 25.36 -24.39
CA ILE A 24 -17.11 24.69 -23.17
C ILE A 24 -16.13 23.59 -22.74
N MET A 25 -15.63 22.78 -23.68
CA MET A 25 -14.64 21.74 -23.39
C MET A 25 -13.30 22.31 -22.89
N ILE A 26 -12.84 23.43 -23.46
CA ILE A 26 -11.62 24.14 -23.02
C ILE A 26 -11.81 24.68 -21.60
N THR A 27 -12.95 25.31 -21.29
CA THR A 27 -13.22 25.82 -19.93
C THR A 27 -13.34 24.71 -18.88
N PHE A 28 -13.91 23.55 -19.23
CA PHE A 28 -14.02 22.42 -18.31
C PHE A 28 -12.65 21.76 -18.02
N SER A 29 -11.68 21.87 -18.93
CA SER A 29 -10.31 21.38 -18.75
C SER A 29 -9.43 22.28 -17.87
N LEU A 30 -9.89 23.49 -17.51
CA LEU A 30 -9.18 24.45 -16.66
C LEU A 30 -9.47 24.30 -15.16
N LEU A 31 -10.29 23.32 -14.75
CA LEU A 31 -10.44 22.97 -13.34
C LEU A 31 -9.33 21.98 -12.96
N PRO A 32 -8.28 22.38 -12.20
CA PRO A 32 -7.34 21.43 -11.64
C PRO A 32 -8.06 20.61 -10.56
N GLY A 33 -8.68 19.51 -10.96
CA GLY A 33 -9.13 18.49 -10.03
C GLY A 33 -7.92 17.82 -9.40
N VAL A 34 -7.63 18.14 -8.13
CA VAL A 34 -6.63 17.38 -7.34
C VAL A 34 -7.27 16.06 -6.94
N TRP A 35 -6.94 14.98 -7.66
CA TRP A 35 -7.25 13.63 -7.22
C TRP A 35 -6.18 13.18 -6.22
N SER A 36 -6.55 13.04 -4.94
CA SER A 36 -5.71 12.40 -3.94
C SER A 36 -5.59 10.91 -4.25
N GLU A 37 -4.39 10.45 -4.55
CA GLU A 37 -4.08 9.03 -4.71
C GLU A 37 -3.51 8.47 -3.40
N ILE A 38 -3.96 7.27 -3.03
CA ILE A 38 -3.47 6.56 -1.86
C ILE A 38 -2.20 5.79 -2.23
N LYS A 39 -1.12 6.01 -1.47
CA LYS A 39 0.17 5.37 -1.72
C LYS A 39 0.73 4.74 -0.45
N LEU A 40 1.29 3.55 -0.62
CA LEU A 40 2.01 2.80 0.40
C LEU A 40 3.46 2.65 -0.10
N ASP A 41 4.41 3.27 0.59
CA ASP A 41 5.82 3.29 0.21
C ASP A 41 6.65 2.51 1.23
N GLN A 42 7.31 1.45 0.79
CA GLN A 42 8.03 0.53 1.67
C GLN A 42 9.53 0.83 1.70
N SER A 43 10.17 0.53 2.83
CA SER A 43 11.63 0.57 2.92
C SER A 43 12.27 -0.35 1.87
N PRO A 44 13.48 0.00 1.37
CA PRO A 44 14.19 -0.84 0.41
C PRO A 44 14.43 -2.27 0.92
N SER A 45 14.69 -3.18 -0.02
CA SER A 45 15.06 -4.55 0.32
C SER A 45 16.38 -4.60 1.10
N GLU A 46 16.42 -5.41 2.15
CA GLU A 46 17.60 -5.61 2.99
C GLU A 46 18.05 -7.07 2.95
N VAL A 47 19.37 -7.28 2.86
CA VAL A 47 20.00 -8.60 3.02
C VAL A 47 20.61 -8.65 4.42
N LYS A 48 20.20 -9.64 5.21
CA LYS A 48 20.65 -9.85 6.60
C LYS A 48 21.12 -11.26 6.81
N ARG A 49 21.99 -11.46 7.81
CA ARG A 49 22.42 -12.80 8.22
C ARG A 49 21.37 -13.42 9.15
N PRO A 50 21.34 -14.76 9.28
CA PRO A 50 20.57 -15.41 10.32
C PRO A 50 20.93 -14.87 11.72
N ALA A 51 19.97 -14.92 12.64
CA ALA A 51 20.02 -14.35 13.99
C ALA A 51 20.03 -12.81 14.09
N GLU A 52 20.22 -12.08 12.98
CA GLU A 52 20.07 -10.62 12.97
C GLU A 52 18.61 -10.19 13.07
N THR A 53 18.40 -8.90 13.33
CA THR A 53 17.09 -8.26 13.33
C THR A 53 16.96 -7.35 12.12
N VAL A 54 15.78 -7.36 11.50
CA VAL A 54 15.40 -6.39 10.46
C VAL A 54 14.12 -5.68 10.87
N LYS A 55 14.04 -4.39 10.54
CA LYS A 55 12.86 -3.57 10.77
C LYS A 55 12.53 -2.82 9.49
N MET A 56 11.51 -3.28 8.80
CA MET A 56 11.00 -2.63 7.59
C MET A 56 9.88 -1.66 7.95
N SER A 57 9.76 -0.58 7.17
CA SER A 57 8.72 0.43 7.30
C SER A 57 7.83 0.49 6.07
N CYS A 58 6.60 0.97 6.27
CA CYS A 58 5.64 1.30 5.22
C CYS A 58 5.05 2.66 5.55
N VAL A 59 5.36 3.66 4.72
CA VAL A 59 4.86 5.03 4.80
C VAL A 59 3.53 5.10 4.06
N ILE A 60 2.54 5.70 4.70
CA ILE A 60 1.19 5.82 4.17
C ILE A 60 0.93 7.28 3.82
N SER A 61 0.40 7.50 2.62
CA SER A 61 -0.03 8.82 2.18
C SER A 61 -1.37 8.76 1.45
N GLY A 62 -2.10 9.87 1.45
CA GLY A 62 -3.42 9.98 0.85
C GLY A 62 -4.58 9.53 1.75
N TYR A 63 -4.33 9.05 2.97
CA TYR A 63 -5.34 8.78 4.01
C TYR A 63 -4.72 8.73 5.42
N SER A 64 -5.56 8.70 6.45
CA SER A 64 -5.12 8.54 7.86
C SER A 64 -4.99 7.08 8.24
N MET A 65 -3.87 6.68 8.87
CA MET A 65 -3.68 5.34 9.47
C MET A 65 -4.76 4.89 10.46
N THR A 66 -5.64 5.78 10.90
CA THR A 66 -6.79 5.43 11.76
C THR A 66 -8.02 4.96 10.99
N SER A 67 -8.07 5.12 9.66
CA SER A 67 -9.30 4.83 8.90
C SER A 67 -9.38 3.40 8.36
N ALA A 68 -8.27 2.66 8.34
CA ALA A 68 -8.23 1.28 7.85
C ALA A 68 -7.14 0.47 8.53
N ASN A 69 -7.37 -0.84 8.66
CA ASN A 69 -6.40 -1.75 9.22
C ASN A 69 -5.20 -1.94 8.29
N MET A 70 -4.02 -2.06 8.89
CA MET A 70 -2.77 -2.21 8.17
C MET A 70 -2.28 -3.64 8.28
N ILE A 71 -2.09 -4.28 7.13
CA ILE A 71 -1.85 -5.71 7.00
C ILE A 71 -0.42 -5.93 6.53
N TRP A 72 0.24 -6.96 7.08
CA TRP A 72 1.52 -7.46 6.60
C TRP A 72 1.37 -8.86 6.01
N ILE A 73 1.91 -9.05 4.81
CA ILE A 73 1.83 -10.28 4.03
C ILE A 73 3.23 -10.67 3.58
N ARG A 74 3.54 -11.97 3.59
CA ARG A 74 4.79 -12.54 3.08
C ARG A 74 4.54 -13.39 1.85
N GLN A 75 5.47 -13.36 0.90
CA GLN A 75 5.47 -14.27 -0.25
C GLN A 75 6.85 -14.93 -0.40
N LYS A 76 6.88 -16.25 -0.26
CA LYS A 76 8.09 -17.03 -0.58
C LYS A 76 8.14 -17.35 -2.08
N PRO A 77 9.34 -17.52 -2.66
CA PRO A 77 9.47 -17.92 -4.06
C PRO A 77 8.65 -19.18 -4.36
N GLY A 78 7.79 -19.12 -5.38
CA GLY A 78 6.94 -20.24 -5.79
C GLY A 78 5.83 -20.64 -4.81
N LYS A 79 5.55 -19.85 -3.78
CA LYS A 79 4.49 -20.12 -2.80
C LYS A 79 3.38 -19.07 -2.82
N ALA A 80 2.24 -19.45 -2.26
CA ALA A 80 1.13 -18.54 -2.01
C ALA A 80 1.50 -17.44 -1.00
N LEU A 81 0.67 -16.40 -0.96
CA LEU A 81 0.77 -15.34 0.04
C LEU A 81 0.42 -15.87 1.44
N GLU A 82 1.28 -15.59 2.40
CA GLU A 82 1.12 -15.92 3.81
C GLU A 82 0.80 -14.64 4.58
N TRP A 83 -0.38 -14.57 5.19
CA TRP A 83 -0.74 -13.46 6.05
C TRP A 83 0.03 -13.54 7.37
N ILE A 84 0.71 -12.45 7.76
CA ILE A 84 1.50 -12.39 9.00
C ILE A 84 0.60 -11.90 10.14
N GLY A 85 -0.12 -10.82 9.88
CA GLY A 85 -0.89 -10.13 10.90
C GLY A 85 -1.37 -8.76 10.44
N TRP A 86 -2.08 -8.08 11.33
CA TRP A 86 -2.60 -6.74 11.11
C TRP A 86 -2.47 -5.87 12.35
N MET A 87 -2.46 -4.57 12.11
CA MET A 87 -2.47 -3.52 13.11
C MET A 87 -3.81 -2.81 13.08
N GLY A 88 -4.52 -2.84 14.21
CA GLY A 88 -5.87 -2.31 14.29
C GLY A 88 -5.98 -0.80 14.39
N THR A 89 -7.07 -0.28 13.81
CA THR A 89 -7.49 1.11 13.92
C THR A 89 -7.99 1.42 15.34
N GLY A 90 -7.43 2.45 15.97
CA GLY A 90 -7.91 2.98 17.26
C GLY A 90 -7.23 2.39 18.49
N THR A 91 -7.12 1.06 18.59
CA THR A 91 -6.55 0.38 19.77
C THR A 91 -5.03 0.22 19.75
N ASN A 92 -4.37 0.48 18.60
CA ASN A 92 -2.95 0.20 18.37
C ASN A 92 -2.56 -1.26 18.69
N SER A 93 -3.50 -2.20 18.61
CA SER A 93 -3.26 -3.62 18.96
C SER A 93 -2.93 -4.45 17.73
N ALA A 94 -1.85 -5.24 17.81
CA ALA A 94 -1.43 -6.14 16.75
C ALA A 94 -2.07 -7.52 16.94
N SER A 95 -2.47 -8.14 15.84
CA SER A 95 -2.94 -9.52 15.79
C SER A 95 -2.13 -10.29 14.76
N TYR A 96 -1.81 -11.55 15.06
CA TYR A 96 -0.90 -12.37 14.28
C TYR A 96 -1.56 -13.69 13.87
N ALA A 97 -1.18 -14.21 12.70
CA ALA A 97 -1.51 -15.57 12.30
C ALA A 97 -0.86 -16.59 13.25
N SER A 98 -1.47 -17.76 13.39
CA SER A 98 -0.99 -18.83 14.27
C SER A 98 0.49 -19.19 14.03
N SER A 99 0.95 -19.19 12.77
CA SER A 99 2.34 -19.46 12.40
C SER A 99 3.35 -18.38 12.82
N PHE A 100 2.88 -17.18 13.18
CA PHE A 100 3.71 -16.02 13.51
C PHE A 100 3.60 -15.59 14.99
N GLN A 101 2.87 -16.36 15.82
CA GLN A 101 2.67 -16.07 17.25
C GLN A 101 3.89 -16.35 18.14
N SER A 102 5.02 -16.78 17.58
CA SER A 102 6.23 -17.13 18.33
C SER A 102 6.96 -15.93 18.97
N GLY A 103 6.40 -14.72 18.90
CA GLY A 103 6.99 -13.48 19.45
C GLY A 103 8.18 -12.90 18.69
N ARG A 104 8.61 -13.52 17.58
CA ARG A 104 9.73 -13.03 16.75
C ARG A 104 9.33 -11.85 15.88
N PHE A 105 8.07 -11.79 15.49
CA PHE A 105 7.51 -10.74 14.64
C PHE A 105 6.81 -9.72 15.53
N THR A 106 7.11 -8.45 15.34
CA THR A 106 6.49 -7.33 16.04
C THR A 106 5.98 -6.33 15.03
N ILE A 107 4.67 -6.18 14.94
CA ILE A 107 4.02 -5.12 14.18
C ILE A 107 3.84 -3.92 15.10
N SER A 108 4.30 -2.75 14.66
CA SER A 108 4.15 -1.50 15.40
C SER A 108 3.80 -0.35 14.46
N ARG A 109 3.31 0.76 15.01
CA ARG A 109 2.84 1.88 14.20
C ARG A 109 3.18 3.22 14.85
N ASP A 110 3.47 4.22 14.02
CA ASP A 110 3.72 5.60 14.41
C ASP A 110 2.77 6.52 13.63
N ASN A 111 1.76 7.03 14.32
CA ASN A 111 0.74 7.89 13.74
C ASN A 111 1.28 9.28 13.39
N SER A 112 2.30 9.77 14.09
CA SER A 112 2.90 11.09 13.83
C SER A 112 3.61 11.08 12.47
N ARG A 113 4.27 9.96 12.16
CA ARG A 113 5.00 9.78 10.90
C ARG A 113 4.18 9.14 9.78
N GLN A 114 2.95 8.71 10.07
CA GLN A 114 2.14 7.89 9.17
C GLN A 114 2.90 6.64 8.69
N GLN A 115 3.56 5.93 9.62
CA GLN A 115 4.35 4.74 9.30
C GLN A 115 3.91 3.52 10.11
N VAL A 116 3.90 2.37 9.44
CA VAL A 116 3.77 1.06 10.07
C VAL A 116 5.08 0.31 9.91
N TYR A 117 5.48 -0.43 10.92
CA TYR A 117 6.69 -1.22 10.92
C TYR A 117 6.39 -2.69 11.15
N LEU A 118 7.17 -3.53 10.48
CA LEU A 118 7.31 -4.95 10.81
C LEU A 118 8.76 -5.18 11.24
N GLN A 119 8.94 -5.53 12.51
CA GLN A 119 10.23 -5.92 13.06
C GLN A 119 10.27 -7.44 13.19
N MET A 120 11.35 -8.04 12.70
CA MET A 120 11.59 -9.48 12.78
C MET A 120 12.90 -9.70 13.53
N ASN A 121 12.79 -10.32 14.70
CA ASN A 121 13.92 -10.63 15.56
C ASN A 121 14.40 -12.06 15.29
N SER A 122 15.71 -12.28 15.42
CA SER A 122 16.34 -13.60 15.26
C SER A 122 15.94 -14.26 13.93
N LEU A 123 16.31 -13.60 12.83
CA LEU A 123 15.99 -14.05 11.47
C LEU A 123 16.47 -15.48 11.22
N LYS A 124 15.64 -16.24 10.51
CA LYS A 124 15.98 -17.58 10.03
C LYS A 124 16.07 -17.59 8.52
N THR A 125 16.77 -18.57 7.95
CA THR A 125 16.83 -18.77 6.50
C THR A 125 15.45 -18.96 5.87
N GLU A 126 14.53 -19.59 6.60
CA GLU A 126 13.13 -19.75 6.21
C GLU A 126 12.32 -18.45 6.15
N ASP A 127 12.83 -17.34 6.71
CA ASP A 127 12.16 -16.04 6.69
C ASP A 127 12.51 -15.24 5.41
N SER A 128 13.38 -15.75 4.54
CA SER A 128 13.69 -15.12 3.26
C SER A 128 12.47 -15.15 2.32
N ALA A 129 11.97 -13.96 1.98
CA ALA A 129 10.74 -13.77 1.22
C ALA A 129 10.60 -12.29 0.81
N VAL A 130 9.62 -12.02 -0.06
CA VAL A 130 9.12 -10.66 -0.29
C VAL A 130 8.05 -10.35 0.74
N TYR A 131 8.10 -9.15 1.32
CA TYR A 131 7.15 -8.69 2.33
C TYR A 131 6.37 -7.49 1.79
N TYR A 132 5.05 -7.53 1.91
CA TYR A 132 4.14 -6.50 1.43
C TYR A 132 3.38 -5.89 2.60
N CYS A 133 3.31 -4.56 2.63
CA CYS A 133 2.30 -3.87 3.41
C CYS A 133 1.06 -3.64 2.55
N ALA A 134 -0.10 -3.87 3.13
CA ALA A 134 -1.38 -3.69 2.47
C ALA A 134 -2.36 -2.99 3.41
N ARG A 135 -3.31 -2.27 2.81
CA ARG A 135 -4.44 -1.70 3.53
C ARG A 135 -5.64 -2.61 3.36
N GLU A 136 -6.40 -2.82 4.42
CA GLU A 136 -7.73 -3.41 4.29
C GLU A 136 -8.65 -2.51 3.42
N THR A 137 -9.41 -3.13 2.52
CA THR A 137 -10.44 -2.44 1.73
C THR A 137 -11.72 -2.37 2.56
N GLN A 138 -12.36 -1.19 2.58
CA GLN A 138 -13.73 -1.03 3.07
C GLN A 138 -14.74 -1.46 2.00
#